data_AF-A0A4R4DFI4-F1
#
_entry.id   AF-A0A4R4DFI4-F1
#
_cell.length_a   1.000
_cell.length_b   1.000
_cell.length_c   1.000
_cell.angle_alpha   90.00
_cell.angle_beta   90.00
_cell.angle_gamma   90.00
#
_symmetry.space_group_name_H-M   'P 1'
#
loop_
_entity.id
_entity.type
_entity.pdbx_description
1 polymer ?
#
loop_
_entity_poly.entity_id
_entity_poly.type
_entity_poly.pdbx_seq_one_letter_code
_entity_poly.pdbx_strand_id
1 'polypeptide(L)'
;MANLCGWDGVGIGTDVTQGHDAAFFDRITHAKGYGRRLTSLGEVSNPEGLRRIGDVPNLAAAMERRDRPEARIEALMGGDWLALLRAAWGA
;
A
#
# COMPACT_ATOMS: atom_id res chain seq x y z
N MET A 1 6.21 11.73 -1.40
CA MET A 1 6.65 11.15 -0.11
C MET A 1 8.16 11.04 -0.03
N ALA A 2 8.84 10.27 -0.89
CA ALA A 2 10.30 10.08 -0.83
C ALA A 2 11.13 11.38 -0.81
N ASN A 3 10.72 12.40 -1.57
CA ASN A 3 11.39 13.71 -1.58
C ASN A 3 11.26 14.48 -0.24
N LEU A 4 10.31 14.12 0.61
CA LEU A 4 10.05 14.78 1.89
C LEU A 4 10.57 13.94 3.06
N CYS A 5 10.28 12.63 3.05
CA CYS A 5 10.61 11.71 4.14
C CYS A 5 12.01 11.10 4.02
N GLY A 6 12.71 11.39 2.93
CA GLY A 6 13.86 10.59 2.53
C GLY A 6 13.42 9.25 1.98
N TRP A 7 14.32 8.62 1.22
CA TRP A 7 14.00 7.33 0.62
C TRP A 7 14.04 6.17 1.62
N ASP A 8 14.78 6.29 2.72
CA ASP A 8 14.87 5.26 3.75
C ASP A 8 13.71 5.39 4.78
N GLY A 9 12.83 6.37 4.57
CA GLY A 9 11.65 6.66 5.38
C GLY A 9 10.33 6.41 4.65
N VAL A 10 10.34 5.59 3.59
CA VAL A 10 9.14 5.26 2.80
C VAL A 10 9.00 3.76 2.59
N GLY A 11 7.76 3.30 2.46
CA GLY A 11 7.43 1.91 2.15
C GLY A 11 6.13 1.82 1.37
N ILE A 12 5.79 0.61 0.93
CA ILE A 12 4.56 0.34 0.18
C ILE A 12 3.45 -0.08 1.14
N GLY A 13 2.26 0.49 0.94
CA GLY A 13 1.01 0.07 1.58
C GLY A 13 -0.12 0.18 0.56
N THR A 14 -0.44 -0.92 -0.12
CA THR A 14 -1.37 -0.95 -1.25
C THR A 14 -2.85 -0.91 -0.85
N ASP A 15 -3.16 -1.23 0.41
CA ASP A 15 -4.53 -1.29 0.93
C ASP A 15 -5.46 -2.17 0.09
N VAL A 16 -4.95 -3.32 -0.38
CA VAL A 16 -5.72 -4.21 -1.26
C VAL A 16 -6.88 -4.84 -0.50
N THR A 17 -8.08 -4.60 -0.99
CA THR A 17 -9.35 -5.15 -0.49
C THR A 17 -9.91 -6.27 -1.38
N GLN A 18 -9.03 -6.94 -2.14
CA GLN A 18 -9.40 -7.99 -3.08
C GLN A 18 -10.23 -9.09 -2.41
N GLY A 19 -11.37 -9.42 -3.01
CA GLY A 19 -12.29 -10.45 -2.51
C GLY A 19 -13.35 -9.93 -1.54
N HIS A 20 -13.30 -8.66 -1.15
CA HIS A 20 -14.37 -8.01 -0.40
C HIS A 20 -15.43 -7.39 -1.30
N ASP A 21 -16.65 -7.31 -0.78
CA ASP A 21 -17.83 -6.84 -1.47
C ASP A 21 -18.37 -5.53 -0.85
N ALA A 22 -19.55 -5.10 -1.34
CA ALA A 22 -20.18 -3.88 -0.85
C ALA A 22 -20.49 -3.91 0.66
N ALA A 23 -20.80 -5.06 1.25
CA ALA A 23 -21.11 -5.15 2.68
C ALA A 23 -19.86 -4.89 3.54
N PHE A 24 -18.69 -5.32 3.07
CA PHE A 24 -17.42 -4.94 3.70
C PHE A 24 -17.21 -3.43 3.70
N PHE A 25 -17.40 -2.77 2.55
CA PHE A 25 -17.23 -1.33 2.41
C PHE A 25 -18.26 -0.53 3.22
N ASP A 26 -19.51 -1.02 3.28
CA ASP A 26 -20.54 -0.45 4.14
C ASP A 26 -20.08 -0.49 5.61
N ARG A 27 -19.62 -1.66 6.08
CA ARG A 27 -19.11 -1.80 7.44
C ARG A 27 -17.95 -0.86 7.75
N ILE A 28 -16.91 -0.81 6.93
CA ILE A 28 -15.73 0.03 7.23
C ILE A 28 -16.00 1.54 7.12
N THR A 29 -17.11 1.94 6.49
CA THR A 29 -17.52 3.35 6.38
C THR A 29 -18.53 3.78 7.44
N HIS A 30 -19.01 2.87 8.30
CA HIS A 30 -19.91 3.19 9.41
C HIS A 30 -19.18 3.19 10.76
N ALA A 31 -19.65 4.05 11.67
CA ALA A 31 -19.08 4.13 13.01
C ALA A 31 -19.20 2.77 13.70
N LYS A 32 -18.06 2.19 14.10
CA LYS A 32 -17.98 0.86 14.72
C LYS A 32 -18.53 -0.28 13.84
N GLY A 33 -18.71 -0.06 12.54
CA GLY A 33 -19.22 -1.06 11.63
C GLY A 33 -20.72 -1.02 11.36
N TYR A 34 -21.51 -0.26 12.15
CA TYR A 34 -22.97 -0.31 12.10
C TYR A 34 -23.69 0.96 12.61
N GLY A 35 -22.96 1.89 13.22
CA GLY A 35 -23.50 3.17 13.72
C GLY A 35 -23.74 4.16 12.59
N ARG A 36 -23.64 5.47 12.85
CA ARG A 36 -23.80 6.47 11.77
C ARG A 36 -22.76 6.29 10.65
N ARG A 37 -23.15 6.55 9.40
CA ARG A 37 -22.21 6.61 8.27
C ARG A 37 -21.17 7.72 8.51
N LEU A 38 -19.90 7.37 8.39
CA LEU A 38 -18.77 8.30 8.55
C LEU A 38 -18.37 8.94 7.21
N THR A 39 -18.39 8.16 6.13
CA THR A 39 -17.99 8.61 4.80
C THR A 39 -18.63 7.75 3.70
N SER A 40 -18.42 8.13 2.44
CA SER A 40 -18.79 7.36 1.25
C SER A 40 -17.60 7.32 0.30
N LEU A 41 -17.19 6.12 -0.12
CA LEU A 41 -16.00 5.93 -0.97
C LEU A 41 -16.29 6.10 -2.47
N GLY A 42 -17.56 6.00 -2.88
CA GLY A 42 -17.92 5.98 -4.29
C GLY A 42 -17.54 4.65 -4.96
N GLU A 43 -17.13 4.72 -6.23
CA GLU A 43 -16.63 3.56 -6.95
C GLU A 43 -15.24 3.15 -6.41
N VAL A 44 -15.13 1.92 -5.91
CA VAL A 44 -13.86 1.37 -5.45
C VAL A 44 -13.20 0.61 -6.59
N SER A 45 -12.23 1.25 -7.24
CA SER A 45 -11.37 0.61 -8.23
C SER A 45 -9.92 0.99 -7.97
N ASN A 46 -9.07 -0.03 -7.81
CA ASN A 46 -7.63 0.14 -7.73
C ASN A 46 -7.05 0.64 -9.08
N PRO A 47 -5.85 1.26 -9.07
CA PRO A 47 -5.18 1.71 -10.29
C PRO A 47 -4.93 0.57 -11.29
N GLU A 48 -4.96 0.92 -12.58
CA GLU A 48 -4.63 -0.03 -13.64
C GLU A 48 -3.19 -0.55 -13.47
N GLY A 49 -3.01 -1.86 -13.65
CA GLY A 49 -1.72 -2.53 -13.41
C GLY A 49 -1.38 -2.78 -11.94
N LEU A 50 -2.26 -2.41 -11.00
CA LEU A 50 -2.16 -2.72 -9.56
C LEU A 50 -3.54 -3.10 -8.97
N ARG A 51 -4.40 -3.76 -9.76
CA ARG A 51 -5.77 -4.03 -9.32
C ARG A 51 -5.85 -5.18 -8.32
N ARG A 52 -4.96 -6.16 -8.48
CA ARG A 52 -4.92 -7.40 -7.70
C ARG A 52 -3.61 -7.50 -6.94
N ILE A 53 -3.60 -8.32 -5.90
CA ILE A 53 -2.39 -8.62 -5.13
C ILE A 53 -1.28 -9.19 -6.04
N GLY A 54 -1.67 -10.02 -7.02
CA GLY A 54 -0.73 -10.57 -8.00
C GLY A 54 -0.06 -9.54 -8.91
N ASP A 55 -0.58 -8.31 -8.96
CA ASP A 55 -0.04 -7.25 -9.81
C ASP A 55 1.08 -6.45 -9.10
N VAL A 56 1.36 -6.69 -7.82
CA VAL A 56 2.39 -5.97 -7.04
C VAL A 56 3.77 -5.94 -7.73
N PRO A 57 4.24 -7.00 -8.43
CA PRO A 57 5.50 -6.93 -9.19
C PRO A 57 5.55 -5.81 -10.26
N ASN A 58 4.40 -5.35 -10.76
CA ASN A 58 4.35 -4.25 -11.73
C ASN A 58 4.88 -2.93 -11.16
N LEU A 59 4.89 -2.76 -9.82
CA LEU A 59 5.46 -1.59 -9.17
C LEU A 59 6.98 -1.56 -9.33
N ALA A 60 7.65 -2.68 -9.09
CA ALA A 60 9.10 -2.81 -9.31
C ALA A 60 9.44 -2.55 -10.78
N ALA A 61 8.72 -3.19 -11.70
CA ALA A 61 8.91 -2.95 -13.13
C ALA A 61 8.68 -1.47 -13.53
N ALA A 62 7.73 -0.79 -12.89
CA ALA A 62 7.47 0.64 -13.13
C ALA A 62 8.55 1.56 -12.53
N MET A 63 9.30 1.12 -11.52
CA MET A 63 10.45 1.82 -10.98
C MET A 63 11.69 1.61 -11.86
N GLU A 64 11.91 0.39 -12.36
CA GLU A 64 12.98 0.08 -13.33
C GLU A 64 12.83 0.95 -14.58
N ARG A 65 11.62 1.04 -15.16
CA ARG A 65 11.33 1.93 -16.30
C ARG A 65 11.54 3.42 -16.01
N ARG A 66 11.69 3.80 -14.74
CA ARG A 66 11.98 5.18 -14.29
C ARG A 66 13.41 5.32 -13.79
N ASP A 67 14.29 4.40 -14.20
CA ASP A 67 15.72 4.38 -13.89
C ASP A 67 16.01 4.48 -12.39
N ARG A 68 15.16 3.85 -11.57
CA ARG A 68 15.43 3.73 -10.14
C ARG A 68 16.53 2.69 -9.93
N PRO A 69 17.56 2.97 -9.12
CA PRO A 69 18.58 1.99 -8.79
C PRO A 69 17.97 0.73 -8.17
N GLU A 70 18.52 -0.44 -8.50
CA GLU A 70 18.06 -1.73 -7.98
C GLU A 70 17.98 -1.76 -6.46
N ALA A 71 19.04 -1.30 -5.78
CA ALA A 71 19.08 -1.18 -4.32
C ALA A 71 17.92 -0.33 -3.76
N ARG A 72 17.44 0.66 -4.52
CA ARG A 72 16.29 1.48 -4.11
C ARG A 72 14.97 0.74 -4.28
N ILE A 73 14.85 -0.07 -5.32
CA ILE A 73 13.68 -0.90 -5.56
C ILE A 73 13.59 -1.96 -4.45
N GLU A 74 14.69 -2.65 -4.16
CA GLU A 74 14.76 -3.65 -3.08
C GLU A 74 14.37 -3.06 -1.71
N ALA A 75 14.95 -1.90 -1.37
CA ALA A 75 14.63 -1.19 -0.14
C ALA A 75 13.13 -0.86 -0.04
N LEU A 76 12.54 -0.25 -1.09
CA LEU A 76 11.13 0.13 -1.09
C LEU A 76 10.19 -1.09 -1.09
N MET A 77 10.55 -2.15 -1.82
CA MET A 77 9.75 -3.37 -1.95
C MET A 77 9.64 -4.15 -0.63
N GLY A 78 10.52 -3.90 0.33
CA GLY A 78 10.36 -4.45 1.68
C GLY A 78 11.55 -4.23 2.62
N GLY A 79 12.75 -3.95 2.10
CA GLY A 79 13.94 -3.74 2.92
C GLY A 79 13.75 -2.70 4.03
N ASP A 80 13.16 -1.54 3.70
CA ASP A 80 12.93 -0.45 4.66
C ASP A 80 11.87 -0.83 5.71
N TRP A 81 10.83 -1.57 5.31
CA TRP A 81 9.86 -2.12 6.25
C TRP A 81 10.51 -3.11 7.22
N LEU A 82 11.37 -4.01 6.72
CA LEU A 82 12.07 -4.97 7.56
C LEU A 82 13.04 -4.28 8.53
N ALA A 83 13.77 -3.25 8.07
CA ALA A 83 14.65 -2.47 8.92
C ALA A 83 13.87 -1.76 10.05
N LEU A 84 12.74 -1.13 9.71
CA LEU A 84 11.86 -0.49 10.69
C LEU A 84 11.33 -1.51 11.70
N LEU A 85 10.84 -2.67 11.25
CA LEU A 85 10.28 -3.70 12.13
C LEU A 85 11.34 -4.29 13.06
N ARG A 86 12.58 -4.48 12.58
CA ARG A 86 13.71 -4.91 13.42
C ARG A 86 13.99 -3.89 14.53
N ALA A 87 14.09 -2.61 14.16
CA ALA A 87 14.31 -1.54 15.14
C ALA A 87 13.18 -1.45 16.17
N ALA A 88 11.92 -1.56 15.72
CA ALA A 88 10.75 -1.50 16.59
C ALA A 88 10.65 -2.70 17.54
N TRP A 89 11.11 -3.89 17.12
CA TRP A 89 11.07 -5.10 17.92
C TRP A 89 12.37 -5.42 18.67
N GLY A 90 13.43 -4.65 18.47
CA GLY A 90 14.72 -4.87 19.12
C GLY A 90 15.43 -6.15 18.67
N ALA A 91 15.29 -6.52 17.38
CA ALA A 91 15.80 -7.76 16.78
C ALA A 91 16.95 -7.54 15.79
#